data_AF-A0A947FKR2-F1
#
_entry.id   AF-A0A947FKR2-F1
#
_cell.length_a   1.000
_cell.length_b   1.000
_cell.length_c   1.000
_cell.angle_alpha   90.00
_cell.angle_beta   90.00
_cell.angle_gamma   90.00
#
_symmetry.space_group_name_H-M   'P 1'
#
loop_
_entity.id
_entity.type
_entity.pdbx_description
1 polymer ?
#
loop_
_entity_poly.entity_id
_entity_poly.type
_entity_poly.pdbx_seq_one_letter_code
_entity_poly.pdbx_strand_id
1 'polypeptide(L)'
;MINTTGRALKSTTVFTGFILSLTFVLPANALTMQDMIVDSISAHPEVKEKIHVYRQVTSDRDIAESGWRPSVDARASTGFYDTESPSTGNQSIDYDSTNLELSVTQNLFNGYDTTYQVEQTKARANAALFDVYDTADNIALRAIQAYLDVIKQRRLYQLSIENVAAHEDILAQIRDRNQSGVGRLSQLQQTEGRLARAQASQIAQQNNLEDSATQLHQILGRYVDPMALSEPDLPAMPGEDLDLLLDQALSDHPAMRVAQSNIEAAQSDHRRSLKTRYPNLDLRLATEYGDDIDGLDGN
;
A
#
# COMPACT_ATOMS: atom_id res chain seq x y z
N MET A 1 45.62 -59.83 -34.33
CA MET A 1 45.90 -59.62 -35.76
C MET A 1 44.76 -60.21 -36.57
N ILE A 2 44.07 -59.36 -37.37
CA ILE A 2 43.40 -59.65 -38.66
C ILE A 2 42.16 -60.57 -38.55
N ASN A 3 40.92 -60.26 -38.95
CA ASN A 3 40.27 -59.31 -39.89
C ASN A 3 38.77 -59.22 -39.50
N THR A 4 38.11 -58.04 -39.45
CA THR A 4 37.25 -57.41 -40.50
C THR A 4 36.24 -58.38 -41.16
N THR A 5 34.95 -58.12 -41.36
CA THR A 5 34.24 -56.89 -41.79
C THR A 5 32.73 -57.18 -41.89
N GLY A 6 31.88 -56.14 -41.82
CA GLY A 6 30.69 -56.08 -42.67
C GLY A 6 29.33 -56.03 -41.97
N ARG A 7 28.90 -54.84 -41.53
CA ARG A 7 27.48 -54.51 -41.43
C ARG A 7 27.25 -53.07 -41.89
N ALA A 8 26.92 -52.93 -43.17
CA ALA A 8 26.58 -51.66 -43.80
C ALA A 8 25.05 -51.46 -43.74
N LEU A 9 24.60 -50.54 -42.88
CA LEU A 9 23.26 -49.97 -42.91
C LEU A 9 23.33 -48.71 -43.79
N LYS A 10 22.51 -48.68 -44.84
CA LYS A 10 22.41 -47.59 -45.82
C LYS A 10 21.31 -46.60 -45.42
N SER A 11 21.64 -45.33 -45.62
CA SER A 11 20.79 -44.21 -46.09
C SER A 11 19.76 -43.62 -45.11
N THR A 12 20.07 -42.55 -44.38
CA THR A 12 20.04 -41.12 -44.78
C THR A 12 18.62 -40.55 -44.94
N THR A 13 18.17 -39.82 -43.91
CA THR A 13 17.20 -38.71 -44.03
C THR A 13 17.60 -37.67 -42.99
N VAL A 14 18.30 -36.62 -43.42
CA VAL A 14 18.71 -35.50 -42.58
C VAL A 14 17.56 -34.50 -42.57
N PHE A 15 16.92 -34.33 -41.41
CA PHE A 15 15.89 -33.32 -41.19
C PHE A 15 16.59 -32.04 -40.70
N THR A 16 16.76 -31.08 -41.60
CA THR A 16 17.25 -29.73 -41.29
C THR A 16 16.15 -28.97 -40.53
N GLY A 17 16.25 -28.95 -39.20
CA GLY A 17 15.43 -28.10 -38.35
C GLY A 17 15.95 -26.67 -38.35
N PHE A 18 15.30 -25.79 -39.12
CA PHE A 18 15.55 -24.35 -39.09
C PHE A 18 14.87 -23.77 -37.84
N ILE A 19 15.64 -23.54 -36.76
CA ILE A 19 15.16 -22.81 -35.59
C ILE A 19 15.14 -21.33 -35.96
N LEU A 20 13.96 -20.83 -36.33
CA LEU A 20 13.70 -19.41 -36.47
C LEU A 20 13.55 -18.83 -35.06
N SER A 21 14.64 -18.28 -34.50
CA SER A 21 14.60 -17.50 -33.27
C SER A 21 13.89 -16.17 -33.56
N LEU A 22 12.60 -16.13 -33.22
CA LEU A 22 11.81 -14.91 -33.21
C LEU A 22 12.33 -14.03 -32.07
N THR A 23 13.26 -13.15 -32.37
CA THR A 23 13.69 -12.09 -31.47
C THR A 23 12.55 -11.09 -31.36
N PHE A 24 11.78 -11.21 -30.28
CA PHE A 24 10.80 -10.21 -29.89
C PHE A 24 11.57 -8.96 -29.45
N VAL A 25 11.79 -8.02 -30.36
CA VAL A 25 12.24 -6.67 -30.03
C VAL A 25 11.04 -6.00 -29.36
N LEU A 26 10.98 -6.06 -28.03
CA LEU A 26 10.05 -5.22 -27.29
C LEU A 26 10.44 -3.76 -27.58
N PRO A 27 9.50 -2.89 -27.99
CA PRO A 27 9.79 -1.47 -28.09
C PRO A 27 10.25 -1.01 -26.71
N ALA A 28 11.48 -0.49 -26.64
CA ALA A 28 11.99 0.21 -25.47
C ALA A 28 11.21 1.54 -25.36
N ASN A 29 9.97 1.46 -24.89
CA ASN A 29 9.23 2.63 -24.47
C ASN A 29 9.96 3.18 -23.25
N ALA A 30 10.50 4.39 -23.38
CA ALA A 30 11.03 5.12 -22.23
C ALA A 30 9.95 5.15 -21.15
N LEU A 31 10.33 4.82 -19.92
CA LEU A 31 9.38 4.75 -18.81
C LEU A 31 8.92 6.17 -18.48
N THR A 32 7.66 6.47 -18.78
CA THR A 32 7.07 7.78 -18.55
C THR A 32 6.82 7.99 -17.05
N MET A 33 6.79 9.26 -16.62
CA MET A 33 6.49 9.62 -15.24
C MET A 33 5.08 9.14 -14.85
N GLN A 34 4.11 9.23 -15.75
CA GLN A 34 2.72 8.82 -15.51
C GLN A 34 2.60 7.32 -15.25
N ASP A 35 3.23 6.49 -16.09
CA ASP A 35 3.22 5.03 -15.92
C ASP A 35 3.83 4.63 -14.58
N MET A 36 4.91 5.33 -14.19
CA MET A 36 5.59 5.09 -12.92
C MET A 36 4.73 5.47 -11.70
N ILE A 37 3.99 6.58 -11.76
CA ILE A 37 3.09 6.99 -10.67
C ILE A 37 2.00 5.93 -10.46
N VAL A 38 1.35 5.48 -11.54
CA VAL A 38 0.29 4.46 -11.48
C VAL A 38 0.83 3.16 -10.88
N ASP A 39 2.00 2.72 -11.34
CA ASP A 39 2.67 1.54 -10.83
C ASP A 39 3.00 1.71 -9.33
N SER A 40 3.56 2.87 -8.94
CA SER A 40 3.89 3.17 -7.54
C SER A 40 2.68 3.06 -6.62
N ILE A 41 1.54 3.68 -6.95
CA ILE A 41 0.35 3.70 -6.10
C ILE A 41 -0.23 2.28 -5.97
N SER A 42 -0.31 1.55 -7.09
CA SER A 42 -0.92 0.21 -7.11
C SER A 42 -0.09 -0.84 -6.36
N ALA A 43 1.23 -0.71 -6.38
CA ALA A 43 2.15 -1.65 -5.75
C ALA A 43 2.45 -1.31 -4.28
N HIS A 44 2.35 -0.04 -3.86
CA HIS A 44 2.87 0.44 -2.58
C HIS A 44 2.23 -0.25 -1.36
N PRO A 45 3.03 -0.76 -0.40
CA PRO A 45 2.51 -1.38 0.82
C PRO A 45 1.62 -0.46 1.66
N GLU A 46 2.00 0.81 1.84
CA GLU A 46 1.21 1.79 2.62
C GLU A 46 -0.19 1.99 2.02
N VAL A 47 -0.32 2.09 0.69
CA VAL A 47 -1.64 2.23 0.04
C VAL A 47 -2.48 0.96 0.24
N LYS A 48 -1.86 -0.22 0.11
CA LYS A 48 -2.53 -1.50 0.35
C LYS A 48 -3.02 -1.63 1.78
N GLU A 49 -2.21 -1.22 2.76
CA GLU A 49 -2.61 -1.17 4.17
C GLU A 49 -3.89 -0.35 4.35
N LYS A 50 -3.93 0.88 3.81
CA LYS A 50 -5.12 1.74 3.89
C LYS A 50 -6.34 1.14 3.21
N ILE A 51 -6.17 0.46 2.08
CA ILE A 51 -7.26 -0.27 1.42
C ILE A 51 -7.80 -1.38 2.33
N HIS A 52 -6.93 -2.10 3.04
CA HIS A 52 -7.35 -3.12 4.00
C HIS A 52 -8.06 -2.53 5.21
N VAL A 53 -7.61 -1.37 5.72
CA VAL A 53 -8.31 -0.61 6.77
C VAL A 53 -9.71 -0.19 6.29
N TYR A 54 -9.83 0.36 5.07
CA TYR A 54 -11.12 0.71 4.49
C TYR A 54 -12.07 -0.50 4.38
N ARG A 55 -11.56 -1.66 3.95
CA ARG A 55 -12.33 -2.91 3.89
C ARG A 55 -12.77 -3.36 5.28
N GLN A 56 -11.90 -3.28 6.28
CA GLN A 56 -12.24 -3.60 7.66
C GLN A 56 -13.39 -2.72 8.17
N VAL A 57 -13.29 -1.41 8.01
CA VAL A 57 -14.34 -0.47 8.47
C VAL A 57 -15.64 -0.65 7.68
N THR A 58 -15.56 -1.05 6.42
CA THR A 58 -16.74 -1.42 5.63
C THR A 58 -17.41 -2.68 6.20
N SER A 59 -16.65 -3.69 6.61
CA SER A 59 -17.19 -4.85 7.33
C SER A 59 -17.80 -4.46 8.68
N ASP A 60 -17.21 -3.49 9.40
CA ASP A 60 -17.78 -2.97 10.65
C ASP A 60 -19.15 -2.30 10.42
N ARG A 61 -19.36 -1.70 9.24
CA ARG A 61 -20.68 -1.21 8.82
C ARG A 61 -21.66 -2.37 8.65
N ASP A 62 -21.26 -3.44 7.96
CA ASP A 62 -22.12 -4.61 7.76
C ASP A 62 -22.47 -5.29 9.10
N ILE A 63 -21.53 -5.30 10.07
CA ILE A 63 -21.77 -5.73 11.45
C ILE A 63 -22.78 -4.79 12.13
N ALA A 64 -22.65 -3.47 11.99
CA ALA A 64 -23.63 -2.54 12.55
C ALA A 64 -25.03 -2.75 11.94
N GLU A 65 -25.13 -2.99 10.64
CA GLU A 65 -26.39 -3.28 9.95
C GLU A 65 -27.02 -4.60 10.40
N SER A 66 -26.22 -5.56 10.87
CA SER A 66 -26.73 -6.82 11.44
C SER A 66 -27.59 -6.61 12.68
N GLY A 67 -27.44 -5.48 13.39
CA GLY A 67 -28.29 -5.13 14.53
C GLY A 67 -29.77 -4.88 14.19
N TRP A 68 -30.13 -4.87 12.90
CA TRP A 68 -31.52 -4.86 12.41
C TRP A 68 -32.05 -6.26 12.10
N ARG A 69 -31.17 -7.25 12.02
CA ARG A 69 -31.50 -8.62 11.63
C ARG A 69 -31.78 -9.47 12.86
N PRO A 70 -32.55 -10.57 12.73
CA PRO A 70 -32.70 -11.50 13.83
C PRO A 70 -31.39 -12.26 14.05
N SER A 71 -31.01 -12.44 15.32
CA SER A 71 -29.99 -13.39 15.73
C SER A 71 -30.62 -14.76 15.97
N VAL A 72 -29.94 -15.81 15.54
CA VAL A 72 -30.32 -17.20 15.80
C VAL A 72 -29.17 -17.86 16.51
N ASP A 73 -29.42 -18.29 17.75
CA ASP A 73 -28.41 -18.82 18.65
C ASP A 73 -28.82 -20.22 19.08
N ALA A 74 -27.89 -21.18 18.96
CA ALA A 74 -28.06 -22.54 19.44
C ALA A 74 -27.04 -22.81 20.54
N ARG A 75 -27.52 -23.26 21.69
CA ARG A 75 -26.69 -23.55 22.87
C ARG A 75 -26.95 -24.97 23.32
N ALA A 76 -25.89 -25.76 23.44
CA ALA A 76 -25.93 -27.08 24.06
C ALA A 76 -25.06 -27.06 25.32
N SER A 77 -25.57 -27.63 26.40
CA SER A 77 -24.84 -27.76 27.66
C SER A 77 -25.10 -29.13 28.28
N THR A 78 -24.07 -29.68 28.91
CA THR A 78 -24.17 -30.89 29.73
C THR A 78 -23.37 -30.68 31.01
N GLY A 79 -23.86 -31.16 32.14
CA GLY A 79 -23.19 -30.97 33.42
C GLY A 79 -23.75 -31.86 34.53
N PHE A 80 -22.92 -32.10 35.53
CA PHE A 80 -23.26 -32.80 36.76
C PHE A 80 -23.58 -31.77 37.83
N TYR A 81 -24.76 -31.88 38.45
CA TYR A 81 -25.24 -30.91 39.42
C TYR A 81 -25.57 -31.60 40.74
N ASP A 82 -25.11 -31.00 41.84
CA ASP A 82 -25.61 -31.24 43.20
C ASP A 82 -26.48 -30.05 43.56
N THR A 83 -27.79 -30.27 43.74
CA THR A 83 -28.75 -29.23 44.08
C THR A 83 -29.49 -29.55 45.37
N GLU A 84 -29.47 -28.60 46.30
CA GLU A 84 -30.38 -28.56 47.45
C GLU A 84 -31.31 -27.35 47.28
N SER A 85 -32.60 -27.60 47.03
CA SER A 85 -33.58 -26.52 46.83
C SER A 85 -34.91 -26.81 47.55
N PRO A 86 -35.77 -25.79 47.72
CA PRO A 86 -37.13 -26.00 48.20
C PRO A 86 -37.98 -26.91 47.29
N SER A 87 -37.68 -26.96 45.97
CA SER A 87 -38.38 -27.86 45.04
C SER A 87 -37.93 -29.32 45.17
N THR A 88 -36.74 -29.58 45.73
CA THR A 88 -36.23 -30.92 46.07
C THR A 88 -36.53 -31.33 47.52
N GLY A 89 -37.26 -30.51 48.28
CA GLY A 89 -37.58 -30.78 49.68
C GLY A 89 -36.38 -30.66 50.62
N ASN A 90 -35.41 -29.79 50.30
CA ASN A 90 -34.15 -29.62 51.04
C ASN A 90 -33.33 -30.92 51.15
N GLN A 91 -33.39 -31.76 50.12
CA GLN A 91 -32.50 -32.91 49.97
C GLN A 91 -31.50 -32.63 48.85
N SER A 92 -30.23 -33.00 49.05
CA SER A 92 -29.26 -33.06 47.95
C SER A 92 -29.72 -34.09 46.94
N ILE A 93 -29.88 -33.64 45.70
CA ILE A 93 -30.10 -34.51 44.55
C ILE A 93 -28.95 -34.30 43.59
N ASP A 94 -28.30 -35.40 43.24
CA ASP A 94 -27.31 -35.47 42.18
C ASP A 94 -28.01 -35.84 40.87
N TYR A 95 -27.81 -35.05 39.82
CA TYR A 95 -28.37 -35.35 38.50
C TYR A 95 -27.45 -34.87 37.37
N ASP A 96 -27.62 -35.53 36.22
CA ASP A 96 -26.90 -35.24 34.99
C ASP A 96 -27.84 -34.43 34.10
N SER A 97 -27.60 -33.13 33.94
CA SER A 97 -28.44 -32.30 33.09
C SER A 97 -27.84 -32.21 31.69
N THR A 98 -28.65 -32.48 30.67
CA THR A 98 -28.31 -32.20 29.27
C THR A 98 -29.38 -31.33 28.66
N ASN A 99 -28.98 -30.19 28.10
CA ASN A 99 -29.90 -29.19 27.57
C ASN A 99 -29.47 -28.68 26.20
N LEU A 100 -30.44 -28.49 25.32
CA LEU A 100 -30.33 -27.85 24.02
C LEU A 100 -31.35 -26.72 23.92
N GLU A 101 -30.86 -25.48 23.86
CA GLU A 101 -31.67 -24.29 23.64
C GLU A 101 -31.45 -23.78 22.20
N LEU A 102 -32.54 -23.54 21.48
CA LEU A 102 -32.54 -22.76 20.24
C LEU A 102 -33.33 -21.48 20.49
N SER A 103 -32.68 -20.33 20.29
CA SER A 103 -33.30 -19.02 20.50
C SER A 103 -33.16 -18.13 19.27
N VAL A 104 -34.22 -17.40 18.96
CA VAL A 104 -34.28 -16.35 17.94
C VAL A 104 -34.58 -15.04 18.64
N THR A 105 -33.69 -14.06 18.48
CA THR A 105 -33.84 -12.73 19.08
C THR A 105 -33.86 -11.68 17.97
N GLN A 106 -34.92 -10.88 17.92
CA GLN A 106 -35.06 -9.75 17.00
C GLN A 106 -35.23 -8.46 17.79
N ASN A 107 -34.31 -7.52 17.59
CA ASN A 107 -34.47 -6.16 18.05
C ASN A 107 -35.59 -5.48 17.25
N LEU A 108 -36.65 -5.04 17.93
CA LEU A 108 -37.74 -4.27 17.32
C LEU A 108 -37.48 -2.76 17.44
N PHE A 109 -36.91 -2.33 18.57
CA PHE A 109 -36.53 -0.95 18.79
C PHE A 109 -35.54 -0.81 19.94
N ASN A 110 -34.34 -0.28 19.70
CA ASN A 110 -33.29 -0.10 20.70
C ASN A 110 -32.89 1.36 20.93
N GLY A 111 -33.88 2.26 20.94
CA GLY A 111 -33.61 3.68 21.17
C GLY A 111 -32.73 4.34 20.11
N TYR A 112 -32.85 3.89 18.85
CA TYR A 112 -32.04 4.32 17.70
C TYR A 112 -30.55 3.97 17.77
N ASP A 113 -30.13 3.06 18.67
CA ASP A 113 -28.72 2.65 18.80
C ASP A 113 -28.18 2.08 17.49
N THR A 114 -28.90 1.12 16.87
CA THR A 114 -28.48 0.54 15.59
C THR A 114 -28.44 1.58 14.48
N THR A 115 -29.42 2.49 14.43
CA THR A 115 -29.49 3.54 13.39
C THR A 115 -28.25 4.42 13.42
N TYR A 116 -27.94 5.00 14.59
CA TYR A 116 -26.80 5.90 14.72
C TYR A 116 -25.46 5.16 14.68
N GLN A 117 -25.42 3.88 15.06
CA GLN A 117 -24.24 3.05 14.86
C GLN A 117 -23.93 2.83 13.37
N VAL A 118 -24.95 2.58 12.53
CA VAL A 118 -24.78 2.46 11.07
C VAL A 118 -24.35 3.79 10.46
N GLU A 119 -24.93 4.92 10.88
CA GLU A 119 -24.49 6.25 10.43
C GLU A 119 -23.03 6.53 10.81
N GLN A 120 -22.65 6.20 12.05
CA GLN A 120 -21.29 6.35 12.56
C GLN A 120 -20.29 5.50 11.76
N THR A 121 -20.57 4.21 11.55
CA THR A 121 -19.67 3.32 10.79
C THR A 121 -19.59 3.70 9.32
N LYS A 122 -20.69 4.17 8.72
CA LYS A 122 -20.68 4.74 7.37
C LYS A 122 -19.77 5.96 7.26
N ALA A 123 -19.86 6.90 8.21
CA ALA A 123 -18.98 8.06 8.24
C ALA A 123 -17.51 7.66 8.45
N ARG A 124 -17.23 6.68 9.31
CA ARG A 124 -15.87 6.10 9.46
C ARG A 124 -15.37 5.44 8.18
N ALA A 125 -16.24 4.73 7.44
CA ALA A 125 -15.87 4.10 6.17
C ALA A 125 -15.53 5.17 5.12
N ASN A 126 -16.28 6.28 5.08
CA ASN A 126 -15.94 7.43 4.24
C ASN A 126 -14.60 8.06 4.64
N ALA A 127 -14.34 8.24 5.94
CA ALA A 127 -13.05 8.73 6.42
C ALA A 127 -11.90 7.82 5.98
N ALA A 128 -12.04 6.51 6.14
CA ALA A 128 -11.05 5.53 5.70
C ALA A 128 -10.87 5.53 4.16
N LEU A 129 -11.92 5.77 3.39
CA LEU A 129 -11.84 5.91 1.94
C LEU A 129 -11.01 7.14 1.53
N PHE A 130 -11.24 8.31 2.15
CA PHE A 130 -10.44 9.50 1.87
C PHE A 130 -9.01 9.40 2.37
N ASP A 131 -8.77 8.64 3.44
CA ASP A 131 -7.41 8.32 3.90
C ASP A 131 -6.63 7.46 2.89
N VAL A 132 -7.31 6.57 2.14
CA VAL A 132 -6.70 5.86 0.99
C VAL A 132 -6.27 6.84 -0.09
N TYR A 133 -7.14 7.78 -0.47
CA TYR A 133 -6.81 8.79 -1.47
C TYR A 133 -5.68 9.71 -1.02
N ASP A 134 -5.72 10.20 0.22
CA ASP A 134 -4.67 11.04 0.80
C ASP A 134 -3.31 10.34 0.80
N THR A 135 -3.30 9.07 1.21
CA THR A 135 -2.08 8.25 1.21
C THR A 135 -1.58 8.04 -0.22
N ALA A 136 -2.47 7.74 -1.17
CA ALA A 136 -2.11 7.56 -2.58
C ALA A 136 -1.51 8.83 -3.19
N ASP A 137 -2.09 10.00 -2.91
CA ASP A 137 -1.59 11.30 -3.38
C ASP A 137 -0.20 11.60 -2.80
N ASN A 138 0.02 11.30 -1.51
CA ASN A 138 1.32 11.44 -0.86
C ASN A 138 2.38 10.48 -1.43
N ILE A 139 2.01 9.23 -1.78
CA ILE A 139 2.91 8.31 -2.49
C ILE A 139 3.24 8.83 -3.89
N ALA A 140 2.23 9.28 -4.62
CA ALA A 140 2.40 9.83 -5.97
C ALA A 140 3.38 11.01 -5.95
N LEU A 141 3.20 11.94 -5.02
CA LEU A 141 4.09 13.09 -4.85
C LEU A 141 5.53 12.66 -4.54
N ARG A 142 5.72 11.71 -3.61
CA ARG A 142 7.06 11.16 -3.29
C ARG A 142 7.71 10.51 -4.52
N ALA A 143 6.95 9.75 -5.30
CA ALA A 143 7.44 9.11 -6.53
C ALA A 143 7.84 10.14 -7.59
N ILE A 144 7.03 11.19 -7.79
CA ILE A 144 7.34 12.30 -8.71
C ILE A 144 8.62 13.02 -8.29
N GLN A 145 8.75 13.36 -7.01
CA GLN A 145 9.93 14.04 -6.48
C GLN A 145 11.20 13.20 -6.69
N ALA A 146 11.15 11.91 -6.35
CA ALA A 146 12.28 11.01 -6.58
C ALA A 146 12.62 10.85 -8.07
N TYR A 147 11.62 10.78 -8.95
CA TYR A 147 11.82 10.72 -10.40
C TYR A 147 12.55 11.96 -10.92
N LEU A 148 12.07 13.16 -10.54
CA LEU A 148 12.68 14.42 -10.93
C LEU A 148 14.09 14.58 -10.35
N ASP A 149 14.32 14.10 -9.13
CA ASP A 149 15.65 14.12 -8.51
C ASP A 149 16.64 13.23 -9.27
N VAL A 150 16.25 12.04 -9.73
CA VAL A 150 17.11 11.19 -10.58
C VAL A 150 17.48 11.91 -11.88
N ILE A 151 16.50 12.54 -12.55
CA ILE A 151 16.74 13.28 -13.79
C ILE A 151 17.70 14.45 -13.55
N LYS A 152 17.50 15.21 -12.48
CA LYS A 152 18.37 16.29 -12.06
C LYS A 152 19.79 15.80 -11.78
N GLN A 153 19.96 14.72 -11.00
CA GLN A 153 21.29 14.20 -10.68
C GLN A 153 21.98 13.62 -11.91
N ARG A 154 21.24 12.99 -12.83
CA ARG A 154 21.77 12.56 -14.12
C ARG A 154 22.31 13.74 -14.92
N ARG A 155 21.58 14.86 -14.95
CA ARG A 155 22.05 16.07 -15.65
C ARG A 155 23.29 16.68 -14.99
N LEU A 156 23.34 16.72 -13.66
CA LEU A 156 24.51 17.20 -12.91
C LEU A 156 25.74 16.31 -13.12
N TYR A 157 25.56 14.99 -13.16
CA TYR A 157 26.63 14.05 -13.50
C TYR A 157 27.14 14.28 -14.92
N GLN A 158 26.25 14.42 -15.91
CA GLN A 158 26.64 14.74 -17.29
C GLN A 158 27.43 16.04 -17.39
N LEU A 159 27.00 17.10 -16.70
CA LEU A 159 27.73 18.37 -16.64
C LEU A 159 29.08 18.24 -15.95
N SER A 160 29.20 17.35 -14.96
CA SER A 160 30.49 17.10 -14.30
C SER A 160 31.49 16.39 -15.21
N ILE A 161 31.03 15.48 -16.10
CA ILE A 161 31.86 14.85 -17.12
C ILE A 161 32.38 15.90 -18.11
N GLU A 162 31.50 16.75 -18.62
CA GLU A 162 31.85 17.85 -19.52
C GLU A 162 32.86 18.81 -18.88
N ASN A 163 32.69 19.09 -17.59
CA ASN A 163 33.60 19.94 -16.82
C ASN A 163 34.99 19.31 -16.62
N VAL A 164 35.07 17.99 -16.39
CA VAL A 164 36.36 17.27 -16.31
C VAL A 164 37.08 17.34 -17.66
N ALA A 165 36.38 17.04 -18.76
CA ALA A 165 36.95 17.12 -20.11
C ALA A 165 37.51 18.52 -20.41
N ALA A 166 36.77 19.58 -20.05
CA ALA A 166 37.25 20.95 -20.21
C ALA A 166 38.52 21.25 -19.39
N HIS A 167 38.64 20.72 -18.17
CA HIS A 167 39.84 20.88 -17.35
C HIS A 167 41.03 20.07 -17.87
N GLU A 168 40.79 18.91 -18.48
CA GLU A 168 41.83 18.11 -19.15
C GLU A 168 42.40 18.85 -20.36
N ASP A 169 41.55 19.46 -21.19
CA ASP A 169 41.96 20.28 -22.34
C ASP A 169 42.80 21.50 -21.91
N ILE A 170 42.38 22.20 -20.85
CA ILE A 170 43.12 23.34 -20.30
C ILE A 170 44.47 22.88 -19.74
N LEU A 171 44.52 21.74 -19.05
CA LEU A 171 45.76 21.19 -18.53
C LEU A 171 46.73 20.83 -19.66
N ALA A 172 46.25 20.22 -20.74
CA ALA A 172 47.07 19.92 -21.91
C ALA A 172 47.71 21.19 -22.49
N GLN A 173 46.93 22.25 -22.70
CA GLN A 173 47.45 23.53 -23.22
C GLN A 173 48.48 24.19 -22.29
N ILE A 174 48.27 24.12 -20.97
CA ILE A 174 49.22 24.68 -20.00
C ILE A 174 50.49 23.84 -19.92
N ARG A 175 50.38 22.51 -20.04
CA ARG A 175 51.52 21.59 -20.08
C ARG A 175 52.39 21.86 -21.32
N ASP A 176 51.79 22.05 -22.50
CA ASP A 176 52.52 22.39 -23.73
C ASP A 176 53.27 23.72 -23.63
N ARG A 177 52.63 24.75 -23.06
CA ARG A 177 53.27 26.06 -22.81
C ARG A 177 54.43 25.98 -21.83
N ASN A 178 54.30 25.17 -20.78
CA ASN A 178 55.38 24.96 -19.82
C ASN A 178 56.56 24.20 -20.42
N GLN A 179 56.30 23.14 -21.21
CA GLN A 179 57.34 22.39 -21.94
C GLN A 179 58.08 23.24 -22.97
N SER A 180 57.39 24.21 -23.59
CA SER A 180 57.99 25.19 -24.50
C SER A 180 58.83 26.27 -23.79
N GLY A 181 58.93 26.23 -22.46
CA GLY A 181 59.71 27.17 -21.64
C GLY A 181 59.06 28.54 -21.39
N VAL A 182 57.84 28.78 -21.89
CA VAL A 182 57.12 30.05 -21.77
C VAL A 182 56.12 30.04 -20.59
N GLY A 183 55.77 28.86 -20.07
CA GLY A 183 54.80 28.68 -18.97
C GLY A 183 55.44 28.56 -17.58
N ARG A 184 54.73 29.05 -16.54
CA ARG A 184 55.17 28.96 -15.13
C ARG A 184 54.81 27.62 -14.50
N LEU A 185 55.74 27.00 -13.76
CA LEU A 185 55.50 25.74 -13.04
C LEU A 185 54.34 25.84 -12.03
N SER A 186 54.21 26.97 -11.34
CA SER A 186 53.12 27.21 -10.39
C SER A 186 51.73 27.18 -11.05
N GLN A 187 51.63 27.61 -12.30
CA GLN A 187 50.38 27.58 -13.07
C GLN A 187 50.02 26.15 -13.51
N LEU A 188 51.02 25.34 -13.86
CA LEU A 188 50.83 23.91 -14.13
C LEU A 188 50.26 23.20 -12.91
N GLN A 189 50.92 23.33 -11.75
CA GLN A 189 50.49 22.71 -10.49
C GLN A 189 49.09 23.19 -10.07
N GLN A 190 48.78 24.48 -10.23
CA GLN A 190 47.44 25.00 -9.93
C GLN A 190 46.37 24.38 -10.83
N THR A 191 46.69 24.13 -12.10
CA THR A 191 45.75 23.54 -13.07
C THR A 191 45.55 22.05 -12.80
N GLU A 192 46.61 21.31 -12.46
CA GLU A 192 46.52 19.93 -12.01
C GLU A 192 45.63 19.80 -10.77
N GLY A 193 45.76 20.72 -9.80
CA GLY A 193 44.88 20.77 -8.62
C GLY A 193 43.41 21.08 -8.97
N ARG A 194 43.14 21.89 -10.00
CA ARG A 194 41.77 22.15 -10.48
C ARG A 194 41.17 20.93 -11.17
N LEU A 195 41.95 20.22 -12.00
CA LEU A 195 41.50 18.96 -12.61
C LEU A 195 41.19 17.91 -11.55
N ALA A 196 42.08 17.72 -10.56
CA ALA A 196 41.84 16.78 -9.46
C ALA A 196 40.55 17.12 -8.69
N ARG A 197 40.27 18.41 -8.47
CA ARG A 197 39.01 18.85 -7.86
C ARG A 197 37.80 18.56 -8.75
N ALA A 198 37.90 18.78 -10.05
CA ALA A 198 36.83 18.47 -11.00
C ALA A 198 36.52 16.96 -11.02
N GLN A 199 37.54 16.11 -11.02
CA GLN A 199 37.41 14.65 -10.95
C GLN A 199 36.78 14.20 -9.62
N ALA A 200 37.19 14.77 -8.49
CA ALA A 200 36.56 14.50 -7.20
C ALA A 200 35.08 14.91 -7.20
N SER A 201 34.74 16.04 -7.83
CA SER A 201 33.35 16.47 -7.97
C SER A 201 32.54 15.54 -8.89
N GLN A 202 33.13 15.00 -9.96
CA GLN A 202 32.46 14.03 -10.84
C GLN A 202 32.10 12.76 -10.08
N ILE A 203 33.03 12.20 -9.30
CA ILE A 203 32.79 11.02 -8.45
C ILE A 203 31.66 11.31 -7.46
N ALA A 204 31.64 12.49 -6.84
CA ALA A 204 30.55 12.89 -5.95
C ALA A 204 29.19 12.95 -6.67
N GLN A 205 29.13 13.48 -7.90
CA GLN A 205 27.87 13.51 -8.65
C GLN A 205 27.42 12.13 -9.14
N GLN A 206 28.37 11.24 -9.44
CA GLN A 206 28.04 9.84 -9.72
C GLN A 206 27.38 9.18 -8.51
N ASN A 207 27.96 9.32 -7.32
CA ASN A 207 27.39 8.77 -6.08
C ASN A 207 25.99 9.37 -5.82
N ASN A 208 25.82 10.68 -5.99
CA ASN A 208 24.50 11.32 -5.83
C ASN A 208 23.44 10.76 -6.79
N LEU A 209 23.84 10.44 -8.03
CA LEU A 209 22.96 9.79 -8.99
C LEU A 209 22.59 8.37 -8.53
N GLU A 210 23.55 7.57 -8.07
CA GLU A 210 23.33 6.23 -7.53
C GLU A 210 22.42 6.25 -6.28
N ASP A 211 22.62 7.22 -5.38
CA ASP A 211 21.79 7.43 -4.19
C ASP A 211 20.35 7.79 -4.58
N SER A 212 20.18 8.75 -5.50
CA SER A 212 18.84 9.14 -5.97
C SER A 212 18.11 7.99 -6.68
N ALA A 213 18.84 7.17 -7.43
CA ALA A 213 18.29 5.98 -8.08
C ALA A 213 17.83 4.94 -7.05
N THR A 214 18.63 4.73 -6.00
CA THR A 214 18.30 3.82 -4.91
C THR A 214 17.04 4.28 -4.16
N GLN A 215 16.91 5.57 -3.89
CA GLN A 215 15.70 6.16 -3.29
C GLN A 215 14.47 5.90 -4.16
N LEU A 216 14.60 6.07 -5.48
CA LEU A 216 13.52 5.78 -6.41
C LEU A 216 13.14 4.29 -6.40
N HIS A 217 14.12 3.38 -6.36
CA HIS A 217 13.84 1.93 -6.28
C HIS A 217 13.08 1.55 -5.02
N GLN A 218 13.40 2.18 -3.88
CA GLN A 218 12.69 1.96 -2.62
C GLN A 218 11.22 2.35 -2.70
N ILE A 219 10.92 3.51 -3.30
CA ILE A 219 9.53 4.00 -3.44
C ILE A 219 8.74 3.12 -4.41
N LEU A 220 9.34 2.71 -5.52
CA LEU A 220 8.67 1.87 -6.53
C LEU A 220 8.60 0.40 -6.15
N GLY A 221 9.45 -0.06 -5.23
CA GLY A 221 9.61 -1.48 -4.90
C GLY A 221 10.22 -2.31 -6.04
N ARG A 222 10.87 -1.67 -7.03
CA ARG A 222 11.54 -2.34 -8.15
C ARG A 222 12.72 -1.53 -8.67
N TYR A 223 13.63 -2.23 -9.35
CA TYR A 223 14.77 -1.62 -10.02
C TYR A 223 14.35 -0.91 -11.31
N VAL A 224 14.90 0.28 -11.50
CA VAL A 224 14.74 1.12 -12.70
C VAL A 224 16.10 1.63 -13.14
N ASP A 225 16.40 1.52 -14.43
CA ASP A 225 17.61 2.11 -14.98
C ASP A 225 17.49 3.65 -15.02
N PRO A 226 18.34 4.40 -14.29
CA PRO A 226 18.33 5.87 -14.31
C PRO A 226 18.56 6.46 -15.70
N MET A 227 19.24 5.75 -16.60
CA MET A 227 19.51 6.20 -17.96
C MET A 227 18.30 6.04 -18.88
N ALA A 228 17.37 5.13 -18.55
CA ALA A 228 16.17 4.87 -19.34
C ALA A 228 15.01 5.86 -19.07
N LEU A 229 15.17 6.77 -18.10
CA LEU A 229 14.14 7.75 -17.75
C LEU A 229 14.05 8.89 -18.78
N SER A 230 12.85 9.24 -19.21
CA SER A 230 12.60 10.42 -20.05
C SER A 230 12.52 11.70 -19.21
N GLU A 231 12.91 12.85 -19.74
CA GLU A 231 12.60 14.13 -19.12
C GLU A 231 11.11 14.45 -19.31
N PRO A 232 10.34 14.76 -18.25
CA PRO A 232 8.91 15.01 -18.38
C PRO A 232 8.62 16.43 -18.86
N ASP A 233 7.56 16.58 -19.64
CA ASP A 233 7.02 17.90 -19.95
C ASP A 233 6.39 18.50 -18.68
N LEU A 234 6.83 19.69 -18.30
CA LEU A 234 6.26 20.40 -17.15
C LEU A 234 4.87 20.95 -17.52
N PRO A 235 3.85 20.75 -16.68
CA PRO A 235 2.54 21.33 -16.91
C PRO A 235 2.61 22.86 -16.85
N ALA A 236 1.67 23.52 -17.52
CA ALA A 236 1.48 24.96 -17.36
C ALA A 236 1.18 25.27 -15.89
N MET A 237 1.75 26.36 -15.37
CA MET A 237 1.38 26.83 -14.04
C MET A 237 -0.13 27.11 -13.99
N PRO A 238 -0.81 26.77 -12.87
CA PRO A 238 -2.18 27.20 -12.67
C PRO A 238 -2.29 28.73 -12.75
N GLY A 239 -3.48 29.23 -13.13
CA GLY A 239 -3.73 30.67 -13.27
C GLY A 239 -3.48 31.44 -11.96
N GLU A 240 -3.28 32.75 -12.06
CA GLU A 240 -2.77 33.63 -10.97
C GLU A 240 -3.77 33.89 -9.81
N ASP A 241 -4.99 33.35 -9.84
CA ASP A 241 -5.98 33.58 -8.79
C ASP A 241 -5.74 32.67 -7.58
N LEU A 242 -4.94 33.17 -6.63
CA LEU A 242 -4.58 32.47 -5.40
C LEU A 242 -5.82 32.11 -4.57
N ASP A 243 -6.84 32.97 -4.52
CA ASP A 243 -8.02 32.75 -3.68
C ASP A 243 -8.82 31.57 -4.23
N LEU A 244 -9.02 31.52 -5.55
CA LEU A 244 -9.66 30.39 -6.22
C LEU A 244 -8.91 29.06 -5.97
N LEU A 245 -7.57 29.08 -6.06
CA LEU A 245 -6.76 27.89 -5.84
C LEU A 245 -6.80 27.42 -4.38
N LEU A 246 -6.84 28.35 -3.44
CA LEU A 246 -6.96 28.03 -2.01
C LEU A 246 -8.33 27.41 -1.69
N ASP A 247 -9.41 27.98 -2.24
CA ASP A 247 -10.76 27.45 -2.05
C ASP A 247 -10.88 26.03 -2.62
N GLN A 248 -10.35 25.79 -3.83
CA GLN A 248 -10.29 24.45 -4.43
C GLN A 248 -9.46 23.47 -3.59
N ALA A 249 -8.28 23.90 -3.11
CA ALA A 249 -7.45 23.06 -2.27
C ALA A 249 -8.17 22.68 -0.97
N LEU A 250 -8.86 23.62 -0.31
CA LEU A 250 -9.58 23.34 0.93
C LEU A 250 -10.84 22.49 0.72
N SER A 251 -11.52 22.61 -0.43
CA SER A 251 -12.73 21.82 -0.72
C SER A 251 -12.41 20.39 -1.16
N ASP A 252 -11.35 20.21 -1.94
CA ASP A 252 -11.11 18.96 -2.68
C ASP A 252 -10.07 18.07 -2.00
N HIS A 253 -9.22 18.61 -1.12
CA HIS A 253 -8.13 17.85 -0.51
C HIS A 253 -8.65 16.67 0.34
N PRO A 254 -8.17 15.43 0.11
CA PRO A 254 -8.63 14.25 0.82
C PRO A 254 -8.56 14.36 2.36
N ALA A 255 -7.46 14.86 2.93
CA ALA A 255 -7.36 15.15 4.37
C ALA A 255 -8.52 15.99 4.95
N MET A 256 -9.03 16.99 4.22
CA MET A 256 -10.18 17.80 4.66
C MET A 256 -11.47 16.96 4.69
N ARG A 257 -11.62 16.06 3.71
CA ARG A 257 -12.76 15.12 3.66
C ARG A 257 -12.68 14.04 4.74
N VAL A 258 -11.48 13.61 5.12
CA VAL A 258 -11.26 12.74 6.30
C VAL A 258 -11.75 13.46 7.56
N ALA A 259 -11.31 14.70 7.78
CA ALA A 259 -11.71 15.50 8.94
C ALA A 259 -13.24 15.70 9.00
N GLN A 260 -13.87 16.04 7.88
CA GLN A 260 -15.32 16.19 7.77
C GLN A 260 -16.06 14.88 8.11
N SER A 261 -15.60 13.75 7.57
CA SER A 261 -16.19 12.43 7.84
C SER A 261 -16.03 12.03 9.32
N ASN A 262 -14.93 12.41 9.96
CA ASN A 262 -14.72 12.18 11.39
C ASN A 262 -15.67 13.02 12.26
N ILE A 263 -15.97 14.27 11.86
CA ILE A 263 -16.99 15.10 12.51
C ILE A 263 -18.36 14.42 12.42
N GLU A 264 -18.75 13.93 11.25
CA GLU A 264 -20.02 13.20 11.06
C GLU A 264 -20.10 11.93 11.92
N ALA A 265 -18.99 11.18 12.04
CA ALA A 265 -18.90 10.02 12.91
C ALA A 265 -19.08 10.40 14.39
N ALA A 266 -18.45 11.49 14.85
CA ALA A 266 -18.57 11.98 16.21
C ALA A 266 -19.99 12.51 16.53
N GLN A 267 -20.62 13.19 15.57
CA GLN A 267 -22.01 13.63 15.72
C GLN A 267 -22.98 12.45 15.83
N SER A 268 -22.76 11.40 15.03
CA SER A 268 -23.56 10.17 15.08
C SER A 268 -23.36 9.43 16.41
N ASP A 269 -22.12 9.38 16.91
CA ASP A 269 -21.80 8.83 18.24
C ASP A 269 -22.52 9.59 19.38
N HIS A 270 -22.52 10.92 19.30
CA HIS A 270 -23.26 11.75 20.25
C HIS A 270 -24.76 11.43 20.20
N ARG A 271 -25.38 11.33 19.01
CA ARG A 271 -26.79 10.94 18.89
C ARG A 271 -27.06 9.54 19.44
N ARG A 272 -26.15 8.59 19.19
CA ARG A 272 -26.20 7.23 19.73
C ARG A 272 -26.18 7.19 21.26
N SER A 273 -25.40 8.08 21.90
CA SER A 273 -25.34 8.17 23.37
C SER A 273 -26.69 8.50 24.02
N LEU A 274 -27.61 9.11 23.28
CA LEU A 274 -28.95 9.45 23.76
C LEU A 274 -29.90 8.24 23.84
N LYS A 275 -29.48 7.05 23.41
CA LYS A 275 -30.31 5.83 23.42
C LYS A 275 -30.96 5.53 24.77
N THR A 276 -30.26 5.84 25.87
CA THR A 276 -30.75 5.63 27.25
C THR A 276 -32.02 6.42 27.56
N ARG A 277 -32.37 7.43 26.75
CA ARG A 277 -33.60 8.20 26.89
C ARG A 277 -34.83 7.52 26.28
N TYR A 278 -34.63 6.41 25.56
CA TYR A 278 -35.67 5.66 24.86
C TYR A 278 -35.76 4.23 25.39
N PRO A 279 -36.92 3.57 25.27
CA PRO A 279 -37.04 2.15 25.62
C PRO A 279 -36.23 1.26 24.66
N ASN A 280 -35.86 0.08 25.15
CA ASN A 280 -35.42 -1.04 24.32
C ASN A 280 -36.53 -2.10 24.27
N LEU A 281 -36.82 -2.64 23.09
CA LEU A 281 -37.86 -3.62 22.83
C LEU A 281 -37.29 -4.72 21.93
N ASP A 282 -37.20 -5.92 22.50
CA ASP A 282 -36.72 -7.12 21.81
C ASP A 282 -37.84 -8.17 21.76
N LEU A 283 -37.98 -8.85 20.63
CA LEU A 283 -38.79 -10.06 20.47
C LEU A 283 -37.88 -11.27 20.61
N ARG A 284 -38.12 -12.09 21.64
CA ARG A 284 -37.40 -13.35 21.86
C ARG A 284 -38.34 -14.54 21.72
N LEU A 285 -37.96 -15.49 20.87
CA LEU A 285 -38.58 -16.81 20.76
C LEU A 285 -37.53 -17.85 21.14
N ALA A 286 -37.77 -18.67 22.14
CA ALA A 286 -36.84 -19.73 22.56
C ALA A 286 -37.59 -21.05 22.69
N THR A 287 -36.92 -22.13 22.28
CA THR A 287 -37.33 -23.50 22.55
C THR A 287 -36.18 -24.21 23.25
N GLU A 288 -36.52 -24.99 24.26
CA GLU A 288 -35.59 -25.71 25.09
C GLU A 288 -35.96 -27.19 25.07
N TYR A 289 -34.97 -28.05 24.95
CA TYR A 289 -35.11 -29.50 24.99
C TYR A 289 -33.99 -30.07 25.84
N GLY A 290 -34.33 -30.78 26.91
CA GLY A 290 -33.34 -31.42 27.76
C GLY A 290 -33.95 -32.38 28.76
N ASP A 291 -33.06 -33.20 29.32
CA ASP A 291 -33.36 -34.18 30.35
C ASP A 291 -32.81 -33.68 31.69
N ASP A 292 -33.53 -33.96 32.78
CA ASP A 292 -33.22 -33.58 34.16
C ASP A 292 -32.85 -32.09 34.32
N ILE A 293 -33.77 -31.21 33.90
CA ILE A 293 -33.67 -29.77 34.11
C ILE A 293 -34.30 -29.44 35.48
N ASP A 294 -33.58 -28.75 36.36
CA ASP A 294 -34.00 -28.36 37.72
C ASP A 294 -34.29 -29.52 38.70
N GLY A 295 -33.69 -30.71 38.48
CA GLY A 295 -33.83 -31.87 39.37
C GLY A 295 -35.20 -32.56 39.29
N LEU A 296 -35.95 -32.32 38.21
CA LEU A 296 -37.19 -33.03 37.89
C LEU A 296 -36.93 -33.94 36.67
N ASP A 297 -37.22 -35.24 36.81
CA ASP A 297 -37.20 -36.20 35.70
C ASP A 297 -38.08 -35.65 34.55
N GLY A 298 -37.45 -35.37 33.41
CA GLY A 298 -38.15 -35.01 32.17
C GLY A 298 -38.86 -36.24 31.57
N ASN A 299 -40.09 -36.08 31.09
CA ASN A 299 -40.80 -37.08 30.27
C ASN A 299 -40.61 -36.82 28.77
#